data_AF-A0A0A8J481-F1
#
_entry.id   AF-A0A0A8J481-F1
#
_cell.length_a   1.000
_cell.length_b   1.000
_cell.length_c   1.000
_cell.angle_alpha   90.00
_cell.angle_beta   90.00
_cell.angle_gamma   90.00
#
_symmetry.space_group_name_H-M   'P 1'
#
loop_
_entity.id
_entity.type
_entity.pdbx_description
1 polymer ?
#
loop_
_entity_poly.entity_id
_entity_poly.type
_entity_poly.pdbx_seq_one_letter_code
_entity_poly.pdbx_strand_id
1 'polypeptide(L)'
;AREVYRLVGDEAHALVKEQYALLNEEILPALAAEGIRFAKRGDWSAKQREWISAFFFREVMPVLTPIGLDPSHPFPRVLNKSLNFAVELEGRDAFGRSSNAAIVQAPRVLPRVIRLPRELCDNEYCFVFLSSVLHEFVHELFAGMRVLGCYQFRVTRNSNLFVDEEAVKNLRAKIQGELPQRHFGDAVRLEVANNCSEAMTEFLLGQFSLTERDLYRVAGPVNLVRLMQVPDWVERDGLKFQPFKPGTPKALQKCSSVFDCIRSGDILLHHPYQSFDPVIEWLEQSATDPQVVAIKMTVYRTGTDSVLMQSLIRAAQNGKEVTVVVELMARFDEEANIGWATKLEEVGAHVIYGVVGYKTH
;
A
#
# COMPACT_ATOMS: atom_id res chain seq x y z
N ALA A 1 14.72 11.23 -24.33
CA ALA A 1 14.67 10.21 -23.25
C ALA A 1 15.60 10.54 -22.08
N ARG A 2 16.94 10.52 -22.24
CA ARG A 2 17.89 10.79 -21.14
C ARG A 2 17.72 12.15 -20.47
N GLU A 3 17.48 13.20 -21.25
CA GLU A 3 17.25 14.54 -20.71
C GLU A 3 15.93 14.64 -19.94
N VAL A 4 14.86 14.01 -20.45
CA VAL A 4 13.57 13.95 -19.73
C VAL A 4 13.73 13.20 -18.41
N TYR A 5 14.45 12.07 -18.40
CA TYR A 5 14.73 11.33 -17.16
C TYR A 5 15.47 12.20 -16.15
N ARG A 6 16.47 12.97 -16.60
CA ARG A 6 17.21 13.90 -15.75
C ARG A 6 16.28 14.95 -15.14
N LEU A 7 15.48 15.64 -15.97
CA LEU A 7 14.57 16.68 -15.50
C LEU A 7 13.52 16.15 -14.52
N VAL A 8 12.92 14.99 -14.81
CA VAL A 8 11.97 14.32 -13.91
C VAL A 8 12.65 13.89 -12.62
N GLY A 9 13.88 13.39 -12.69
CA GLY A 9 14.69 13.02 -11.54
C GLY A 9 14.96 14.23 -10.64
N ASP A 10 15.44 15.33 -11.20
CA ASP A 10 15.76 16.56 -10.45
C ASP A 10 14.51 17.10 -9.73
N GLU A 11 13.36 17.15 -10.43
CA GLU A 11 12.08 17.56 -9.84
C GLU A 11 11.60 16.61 -8.74
N ALA A 12 11.73 15.29 -8.95
CA ALA A 12 11.36 14.30 -7.95
C ALA A 12 12.20 14.44 -6.66
N HIS A 13 13.50 14.76 -6.76
CA HIS A 13 14.33 15.04 -5.59
C HIS A 13 13.88 16.30 -4.86
N ALA A 14 13.57 17.37 -5.61
CA ALA A 14 13.07 18.61 -5.03
C ALA A 14 11.77 18.38 -4.24
N LEU A 15 10.79 17.70 -4.85
CA LEU A 15 9.52 17.37 -4.21
C LEU A 15 9.70 16.50 -2.96
N VAL A 16 10.59 15.51 -3.00
CA VAL A 16 10.85 14.66 -1.83
C VAL A 16 11.50 15.48 -0.72
N LYS A 17 12.48 16.34 -1.05
CA LYS A 17 13.12 17.22 -0.06
C LYS A 17 12.10 18.14 0.60
N GLU A 18 11.22 18.75 -0.19
CA GLU A 18 10.15 19.62 0.30
C GLU A 18 9.16 18.86 1.20
N GLN A 19 8.76 17.63 0.83
CA GLN A 19 7.87 16.81 1.66
C GLN A 19 8.41 16.58 3.08
N TYR A 20 9.72 16.28 3.21
CA TYR A 20 10.33 16.09 4.53
C TYR A 20 10.57 17.41 5.27
N ALA A 21 10.85 18.51 4.57
CA ALA A 21 10.91 19.83 5.20
C ALA A 21 9.55 20.21 5.79
N LEU A 22 8.48 20.15 4.99
CA LEU A 22 7.10 20.41 5.41
C LEU A 22 6.69 19.51 6.59
N LEU A 23 7.01 18.21 6.53
CA LEU A 23 6.73 17.29 7.62
C LEU A 23 7.39 17.72 8.93
N ASN A 24 8.69 18.01 8.90
CA ASN A 24 9.47 18.24 10.11
C ASN A 24 9.33 19.65 10.69
N GLU A 25 9.19 20.65 9.82
CA GLU A 25 9.25 22.07 10.19
C GLU A 25 7.86 22.68 10.38
N GLU A 26 6.82 22.12 9.76
CA GLU A 26 5.45 22.67 9.83
C GLU A 26 4.45 21.67 10.41
N ILE A 27 4.31 20.49 9.80
CA ILE A 27 3.24 19.54 10.15
C ILE A 27 3.43 18.96 11.55
N LEU A 28 4.60 18.39 11.86
CA LEU A 28 4.84 17.78 13.18
C LEU A 28 4.78 18.83 14.32
N PRO A 29 5.34 20.04 14.18
CA PRO A 29 5.15 21.11 15.17
C PRO A 29 3.69 21.54 15.34
N ALA A 30 2.94 21.74 14.24
CA ALA A 30 1.54 22.12 14.30
C ALA A 30 0.67 21.05 14.98
N LEU A 31 0.90 19.77 14.66
CA LEU A 31 0.24 18.66 15.34
C LEU A 31 0.57 18.64 16.84
N ALA A 32 1.83 18.89 17.22
CA ALA A 32 2.22 18.94 18.61
C ALA A 32 1.52 20.07 19.38
N ALA A 33 1.31 21.24 18.77
CA ALA A 33 0.54 22.34 19.36
C ALA A 33 -0.93 21.97 19.61
N GLU A 34 -1.47 21.04 18.81
CA GLU A 34 -2.82 20.48 18.94
C GLU A 34 -2.88 19.22 19.84
N GLY A 35 -1.81 18.91 20.58
CA GLY A 35 -1.77 17.75 21.49
C GLY A 35 -1.58 16.39 20.79
N ILE A 36 -1.10 16.39 19.53
CA ILE A 36 -0.79 15.20 18.74
C ILE A 36 0.72 15.12 18.54
N ARG A 37 1.39 14.25 19.31
CA ARG A 37 2.85 14.19 19.33
C ARG A 37 3.39 12.91 18.71
N PHE A 38 4.44 13.03 17.91
CA PHE A 38 5.28 11.90 17.50
C PHE A 38 6.55 11.91 18.33
N ALA A 39 6.64 11.02 19.32
CA ALA A 39 7.75 10.99 20.26
C ALA A 39 9.02 10.47 19.58
N LYS A 40 10.06 11.30 19.54
CA LYS A 40 11.38 10.94 19.03
C LYS A 40 12.08 10.03 20.05
N ARG A 41 12.92 9.11 19.56
CA ARG A 41 13.66 8.16 20.39
C ARG A 41 14.40 8.80 21.57
N GLY A 42 15.03 9.96 21.34
CA GLY A 42 15.76 10.70 22.38
C GLY A 42 14.89 11.35 23.46
N ASP A 43 13.58 11.46 23.23
CA ASP A 43 12.63 12.15 24.10
C ASP A 43 11.73 11.18 24.89
N TRP A 44 11.96 9.87 24.76
CA TRP A 44 11.13 8.88 25.46
C TRP A 44 11.37 8.92 26.97
N SER A 45 10.27 9.01 27.72
CA SER A 45 10.33 8.84 29.18
C SER A 45 10.68 7.39 29.55
N ALA A 46 11.15 7.15 30.77
CA ALA A 46 11.46 5.80 31.24
C ALA A 46 10.27 4.84 31.10
N LYS A 47 9.06 5.30 31.45
CA LYS A 47 7.83 4.51 31.32
C LYS A 47 7.47 4.22 29.86
N GLN A 48 7.66 5.20 28.97
CA GLN A 48 7.45 5.00 27.53
C GLN A 48 8.45 3.97 26.98
N ARG A 49 9.73 4.08 27.33
CA ARG A 49 10.77 3.15 26.88
C ARG A 49 10.50 1.72 27.35
N GLU A 50 10.07 1.54 28.60
CA GLU A 50 9.67 0.23 29.14
C GLU A 50 8.50 -0.38 28.36
N TRP A 51 7.44 0.41 28.11
CA TRP A 51 6.29 -0.05 27.33
C TRP A 51 6.68 -0.40 25.88
N ILE A 52 7.48 0.45 25.22
CA ILE A 52 7.95 0.23 23.85
C ILE A 52 8.84 -1.02 23.78
N SER A 53 9.68 -1.25 24.79
CA SER A 53 10.48 -2.47 24.91
C SER A 53 9.60 -3.71 25.00
N ALA A 54 8.60 -3.70 25.90
CA ALA A 54 7.66 -4.81 26.04
C ALA A 54 6.87 -5.06 24.74
N PHE A 55 6.43 -3.99 24.06
CA PHE A 55 5.80 -4.07 22.74
C PHE A 55 6.75 -4.68 21.69
N PHE A 56 8.02 -4.27 21.66
CA PHE A 56 9.01 -4.80 20.75
C PHE A 56 9.18 -6.32 20.93
N PHE A 57 9.42 -6.79 22.15
CA PHE A 57 9.62 -8.22 22.41
C PHE A 57 8.35 -9.06 22.17
N ARG A 58 7.17 -8.52 22.48
CA ARG A 58 5.89 -9.24 22.34
C ARG A 58 5.38 -9.30 20.91
N GLU A 59 5.46 -8.21 20.15
CA GLU A 59 4.74 -8.06 18.88
C GLU A 59 5.65 -7.86 17.68
N VAL A 60 6.81 -7.21 17.86
CA VAL A 60 7.69 -6.85 16.74
C VAL A 60 8.74 -7.94 16.50
N MET A 61 9.56 -8.24 17.49
CA MET A 61 10.67 -9.20 17.40
C MET A 61 10.26 -10.58 16.88
N PRO A 62 9.12 -11.18 17.29
CA PRO A 62 8.75 -12.53 16.85
C PRO A 62 8.48 -12.66 15.34
N VAL A 63 8.17 -11.56 14.65
CA VAL A 63 7.88 -11.57 13.21
C VAL A 63 9.03 -10.99 12.38
N LEU A 64 10.16 -10.64 13.01
CA LEU A 64 11.36 -10.23 12.30
C LEU A 64 12.28 -11.42 12.04
N THR A 65 12.87 -11.43 10.86
CA THR A 65 13.88 -12.41 10.50
C THR A 65 15.14 -11.66 10.09
N PRO A 66 16.17 -11.59 10.95
CA PRO A 66 17.45 -11.01 10.58
C PRO A 66 18.19 -11.94 9.61
N ILE A 67 18.75 -11.37 8.55
CA ILE A 67 19.54 -12.08 7.55
C ILE A 67 20.94 -11.50 7.58
N GLY A 68 21.86 -12.19 8.25
CA GLY A 68 23.29 -11.87 8.20
C GLY A 68 23.84 -12.10 6.80
N LEU A 69 24.65 -11.18 6.30
CA LEU A 69 25.22 -11.27 4.96
C LEU A 69 26.61 -11.90 5.04
N ASP A 70 26.78 -13.02 4.34
CA ASP A 70 28.04 -13.74 4.22
C ASP A 70 28.09 -14.49 2.86
N PRO A 71 29.21 -15.10 2.45
CA PRO A 71 29.29 -15.81 1.16
C PRO A 71 28.26 -16.95 0.98
N SER A 72 27.74 -17.53 2.06
CA SER A 72 26.69 -18.55 2.06
C SER A 72 25.27 -17.96 2.16
N HIS A 73 25.14 -16.72 2.65
CA HIS A 73 23.88 -15.99 2.79
C HIS A 73 23.97 -14.65 2.02
N PRO A 74 23.69 -14.66 0.70
CA PRO A 74 23.75 -13.46 -0.11
C PRO A 74 22.62 -12.47 0.24
N PHE A 75 22.72 -11.27 -0.31
CA PHE A 75 21.71 -10.23 -0.12
C PHE A 75 20.29 -10.74 -0.49
N PRO A 76 19.30 -10.59 0.40
CA PRO A 76 17.97 -11.16 0.19
C PRO A 76 17.21 -10.44 -0.92
N ARG A 77 16.26 -11.14 -1.56
CA ARG A 77 15.34 -10.49 -2.51
C ARG A 77 14.37 -9.58 -1.74
N VAL A 78 14.62 -8.28 -1.78
CA VAL A 78 13.79 -7.26 -1.13
C VAL A 78 12.53 -6.96 -1.97
N LEU A 79 11.35 -7.08 -1.33
CA LEU A 79 10.06 -6.80 -1.95
C LEU A 79 9.91 -5.32 -2.31
N ASN A 80 9.29 -5.03 -3.45
CA ASN A 80 8.98 -3.67 -3.89
C ASN A 80 8.21 -2.87 -2.80
N LYS A 81 8.67 -1.64 -2.54
CA LYS A 81 8.09 -0.66 -1.59
C LYS A 81 7.97 -1.17 -0.14
N SER A 82 8.69 -2.23 0.22
CA SER A 82 8.78 -2.72 1.60
C SER A 82 9.71 -1.85 2.47
N LEU A 83 9.52 -1.89 3.79
CA LEU A 83 10.42 -1.25 4.75
C LEU A 83 11.45 -2.29 5.18
N ASN A 84 12.72 -1.92 5.09
CA ASN A 84 13.84 -2.78 5.45
C ASN A 84 14.84 -1.97 6.27
N PHE A 85 15.70 -2.66 6.99
CA PHE A 85 16.78 -2.07 7.77
C PHE A 85 18.08 -2.73 7.38
N ALA A 86 19.07 -1.93 7.03
CA ALA A 86 20.44 -2.35 6.84
C ALA A 86 21.20 -2.09 8.15
N VAL A 87 21.80 -3.14 8.70
CA VAL A 87 22.45 -3.13 10.00
C VAL A 87 23.94 -3.38 9.77
N GLU A 88 24.78 -2.45 10.23
CA GLU A 88 26.23 -2.63 10.27
C GLU A 88 26.61 -3.39 11.54
N LEU A 89 27.39 -4.45 11.38
CA LEU A 89 27.73 -5.37 12.45
C LEU A 89 29.23 -5.53 12.56
N GLU A 90 29.69 -5.84 13.77
CA GLU A 90 31.06 -6.24 14.06
C GLU A 90 31.09 -7.39 15.06
N GLY A 91 32.05 -8.29 14.89
CA GLY A 91 32.26 -9.43 15.77
C GLY A 91 31.82 -10.75 15.14
N ARG A 92 31.46 -11.71 16.00
CA ARG A 92 31.02 -13.04 15.59
C ARG A 92 29.69 -13.37 16.25
N ASP A 93 28.80 -13.99 15.50
CA ASP A 93 27.54 -14.46 16.06
C ASP A 93 27.75 -15.60 17.07
N ALA A 94 26.67 -16.04 17.71
CA ALA A 94 26.68 -17.17 18.66
C ALA A 94 27.21 -18.49 18.07
N PHE A 95 27.35 -18.59 16.74
CA PHE A 95 27.87 -19.75 16.01
C PHE A 95 29.30 -19.53 15.47
N GLY A 96 29.95 -18.42 15.83
CA GLY A 96 31.31 -18.08 15.43
C GLY A 96 31.44 -17.52 14.01
N ARG A 97 30.34 -17.22 13.32
CA ARG A 97 30.35 -16.62 11.98
C ARG A 97 30.54 -15.11 12.08
N SER A 98 31.45 -14.57 11.26
CA SER A 98 31.61 -13.12 11.10
C SER A 98 30.74 -12.63 9.95
N SER A 99 29.92 -11.62 10.22
CA SER A 99 29.17 -10.89 9.20
C SER A 99 29.28 -9.40 9.50
N ASN A 100 29.63 -8.60 8.49
CA ASN A 100 29.80 -7.15 8.66
C ASN A 100 28.48 -6.38 8.42
N ALA A 101 27.46 -7.05 7.88
CA ALA A 101 26.19 -6.43 7.56
C ALA A 101 25.04 -7.43 7.66
N ALA A 102 23.87 -6.96 8.06
CA ALA A 102 22.64 -7.75 8.04
C ALA A 102 21.47 -6.94 7.49
N ILE A 103 20.48 -7.65 6.96
CA ILE A 103 19.21 -7.07 6.52
C ILE A 103 18.10 -7.57 7.42
N VAL A 104 17.29 -6.66 7.94
CA VAL A 104 16.07 -6.96 8.67
C VAL A 104 14.89 -6.43 7.85
N GLN A 105 14.03 -7.33 7.39
CA GLN A 105 12.83 -6.95 6.64
C GLN A 105 11.68 -6.75 7.62
N ALA A 106 11.02 -5.59 7.58
CA ALA A 106 9.85 -5.34 8.42
C ALA A 106 8.57 -5.74 7.67
N PRO A 107 7.87 -6.82 8.08
CA PRO A 107 6.65 -7.27 7.41
C PRO A 107 5.60 -6.17 7.28
N ARG A 108 4.73 -6.28 6.26
CA ARG A 108 3.64 -5.31 6.02
C ARG A 108 2.57 -5.33 7.11
N VAL A 109 2.43 -6.44 7.83
CA VAL A 109 1.50 -6.58 8.95
C VAL A 109 1.87 -5.71 10.15
N LEU A 110 3.16 -5.36 10.30
CA LEU A 110 3.58 -4.49 11.39
C LEU A 110 3.13 -3.04 11.15
N PRO A 111 2.48 -2.40 12.14
CA PRO A 111 2.10 -1.00 12.05
C PRO A 111 3.35 -0.13 11.90
N ARG A 112 3.28 0.87 11.01
CA ARG A 112 4.42 1.79 10.76
C ARG A 112 4.45 2.96 11.74
N VAL A 113 3.29 3.27 12.29
CA VAL A 113 3.06 4.23 13.37
C VAL A 113 2.32 3.48 14.47
N ILE A 114 2.80 3.58 15.70
CA ILE A 114 2.25 2.91 16.88
C ILE A 114 1.72 3.98 17.83
N ARG A 115 0.46 3.88 18.24
CA ARG A 115 -0.12 4.74 19.28
C ARG A 115 0.32 4.24 20.65
N LEU A 116 0.90 5.13 21.46
CA LEU A 116 1.20 4.83 22.85
C LEU A 116 -0.07 4.94 23.71
N PRO A 117 -0.15 4.17 24.82
CA PRO A 117 -1.18 4.38 25.83
C PRO A 117 -1.20 5.82 26.33
N ARG A 118 -2.42 6.37 26.52
CA ARG A 118 -2.62 7.76 26.91
C ARG A 118 -1.94 8.08 28.25
N GLU A 119 -1.96 7.14 29.18
CA GLU A 119 -1.44 7.29 30.54
C GLU A 119 0.10 7.44 30.59
N LEU A 120 0.78 7.09 29.49
CA LEU A 120 2.22 7.22 29.36
C LEU A 120 2.66 8.56 28.75
N CYS A 121 1.71 9.43 28.43
CA CYS A 121 1.94 10.61 27.60
C CYS A 121 1.28 11.84 28.19
N ASP A 122 1.97 12.99 28.16
CA ASP A 122 1.39 14.28 28.57
C ASP A 122 0.38 14.81 27.54
N ASN A 123 0.41 14.27 26.32
CA ASN A 123 -0.42 14.68 25.20
C ASN A 123 -1.53 13.64 24.96
N GLU A 124 -2.68 14.10 24.46
CA GLU A 124 -3.86 13.26 24.24
C GLU A 124 -3.58 12.12 23.23
N TYR A 125 -2.83 12.45 22.18
CA TYR A 125 -2.39 11.48 21.17
C TYR A 125 -0.87 11.48 21.10
N CYS A 126 -0.27 10.32 21.38
CA CYS A 126 1.16 10.14 21.24
C CYS A 126 1.46 8.93 20.39
N PHE A 127 2.36 9.10 19.44
CA PHE A 127 2.74 8.09 18.47
C PHE A 127 4.25 7.88 18.48
N VAL A 128 4.68 6.67 18.11
CA VAL A 128 6.08 6.35 17.82
C VAL A 128 6.19 5.66 16.47
N PHE A 129 7.27 5.93 15.75
CA PHE A 129 7.56 5.25 14.50
C PHE A 129 8.14 3.87 14.74
N LEU A 130 7.71 2.88 13.96
CA LEU A 130 8.32 1.54 13.98
C LEU A 130 9.83 1.61 13.74
N SER A 131 10.27 2.52 12.86
CA SER A 131 11.70 2.74 12.62
C SER A 131 12.46 3.20 13.86
N SER A 132 11.84 3.99 14.74
CA SER A 132 12.44 4.41 16.01
C SER A 132 12.53 3.24 17.00
N VAL A 133 11.48 2.41 17.06
CA VAL A 133 11.47 1.18 17.87
C VAL A 133 12.57 0.22 17.43
N LEU A 134 12.68 -0.04 16.13
CA LEU A 134 13.73 -0.92 15.60
C LEU A 134 15.12 -0.34 15.79
N HIS A 135 15.30 0.96 15.56
CA HIS A 135 16.60 1.57 15.77
C HIS A 135 17.08 1.51 17.23
N GLU A 136 16.16 1.46 18.20
CA GLU A 136 16.49 1.25 19.61
C GLU A 136 16.85 -0.21 19.91
N PHE A 137 16.01 -1.16 19.50
CA PHE A 137 16.08 -2.55 19.96
C PHE A 137 16.67 -3.54 18.93
N VAL A 138 17.16 -3.09 17.78
CA VAL A 138 17.73 -3.98 16.74
C VAL A 138 18.87 -4.86 17.25
N HIS A 139 19.62 -4.41 18.26
CA HIS A 139 20.71 -5.18 18.86
C HIS A 139 20.25 -6.51 19.48
N GLU A 140 19.00 -6.59 19.94
CA GLU A 140 18.39 -7.82 20.46
C GLU A 140 18.26 -8.93 19.40
N LEU A 141 18.30 -8.57 18.11
CA LEU A 141 18.26 -9.54 17.00
C LEU A 141 19.63 -10.19 16.72
N PHE A 142 20.72 -9.65 17.27
CA PHE A 142 22.09 -10.01 16.90
C PHE A 142 22.94 -10.40 18.12
N ALA A 143 22.57 -11.51 18.76
CA ALA A 143 23.30 -12.03 19.91
C ALA A 143 24.78 -12.34 19.59
N GLY A 144 25.69 -11.78 20.40
CA GLY A 144 27.14 -11.94 20.26
C GLY A 144 27.81 -10.92 19.33
N MET A 145 27.04 -10.08 18.63
CA MET A 145 27.57 -9.08 17.70
C MET A 145 27.31 -7.66 18.19
N ARG A 146 28.20 -6.75 17.83
CA ARG A 146 28.05 -5.32 18.09
C ARG A 146 27.38 -4.66 16.90
N VAL A 147 26.22 -4.02 17.12
CA VAL A 147 25.58 -3.17 16.11
C VAL A 147 26.29 -1.82 16.07
N LEU A 148 26.85 -1.48 14.91
CA LEU A 148 27.52 -0.19 14.66
C LEU A 148 26.55 0.87 14.13
N GLY A 149 25.55 0.43 13.36
CA GLY A 149 24.57 1.30 12.72
C GLY A 149 23.34 0.54 12.27
N CYS A 150 22.19 1.21 12.20
CA CYS A 150 20.94 0.65 11.71
C CYS A 150 20.19 1.70 10.91
N TYR A 151 20.00 1.42 9.62
CA TYR A 151 19.50 2.39 8.65
C TYR A 151 18.30 1.82 7.93
N GLN A 152 17.15 2.48 8.07
CA GLN A 152 15.98 2.15 7.27
C GLN A 152 16.23 2.46 5.80
N PHE A 153 15.75 1.57 4.93
CA PHE A 153 15.75 1.78 3.50
C PHE A 153 14.50 1.19 2.83
N ARG A 154 14.19 1.69 1.64
CA ARG A 154 13.08 1.24 0.81
C ARG A 154 13.48 1.33 -0.66
N VAL A 155 13.25 0.23 -1.38
CA VAL A 155 13.43 0.20 -2.83
C VAL A 155 12.09 0.31 -3.53
N THR A 156 12.02 1.15 -4.56
CA THR A 156 10.93 1.19 -5.52
C THR A 156 11.39 0.54 -6.82
N ARG A 157 10.56 -0.36 -7.35
CA ARG A 157 10.80 -1.13 -8.55
C ARG A 157 9.74 -0.87 -9.60
N ASN A 158 10.13 -1.00 -10.87
CA ASN A 158 9.20 -1.09 -11.98
C ASN A 158 8.18 -2.20 -11.71
N SER A 159 6.90 -1.90 -11.92
CA SER A 159 5.77 -2.82 -11.69
C SER A 159 4.94 -3.01 -12.95
N ASN A 160 5.44 -2.62 -14.12
CA ASN A 160 4.81 -2.92 -15.39
C ASN A 160 4.85 -4.42 -15.66
N LEU A 161 3.72 -4.96 -16.06
CA LEU A 161 3.62 -6.29 -16.64
C LEU A 161 3.90 -6.16 -18.14
N PHE A 162 4.81 -6.97 -18.68
CA PHE A 162 5.20 -6.93 -20.09
C PHE A 162 4.50 -8.07 -20.83
N VAL A 163 3.18 -7.99 -20.86
CA VAL A 163 2.34 -8.96 -21.54
C VAL A 163 2.03 -8.45 -22.94
N ASP A 164 2.62 -9.09 -23.95
CA ASP A 164 2.17 -8.95 -25.34
C ASP A 164 0.76 -9.53 -25.48
N GLU A 165 -0.23 -8.67 -25.69
CA GLU A 165 -1.64 -9.03 -25.83
C GLU A 165 -1.93 -9.75 -27.16
N GLU A 166 -1.20 -9.41 -28.24
CA GLU A 166 -1.46 -9.90 -29.59
C GLU A 166 -0.89 -11.31 -29.80
N ALA A 167 0.20 -11.64 -29.10
CA ALA A 167 0.89 -12.92 -29.25
C ALA A 167 0.34 -14.06 -28.36
N VAL A 168 -0.68 -13.81 -27.52
CA VAL A 168 -1.04 -14.71 -26.42
C VAL A 168 -2.45 -15.29 -26.58
N LYS A 169 -2.51 -16.64 -26.67
CA LYS A 169 -3.79 -17.38 -26.75
C LYS A 169 -4.61 -17.37 -25.45
N ASN A 170 -3.96 -17.20 -24.30
CA ASN A 170 -4.62 -17.16 -22.99
C ASN A 170 -4.01 -16.04 -22.12
N LEU A 171 -4.59 -14.85 -22.22
CA LEU A 171 -4.13 -13.64 -21.52
C LEU A 171 -4.15 -13.81 -20.01
N ARG A 172 -5.22 -14.41 -19.47
CA ARG A 172 -5.41 -14.67 -18.03
C ARG A 172 -4.27 -15.50 -17.44
N ALA A 173 -3.93 -16.63 -18.06
CA ALA A 173 -2.89 -17.52 -17.55
C ALA A 173 -1.50 -16.84 -17.52
N LYS A 174 -1.20 -16.01 -18.52
CA LYS A 174 0.07 -15.27 -18.57
C LYS A 174 0.14 -14.18 -17.49
N ILE A 175 -0.93 -13.40 -17.31
CA ILE A 175 -0.98 -12.40 -16.23
C ILE A 175 -0.82 -13.07 -14.87
N GLN A 176 -1.52 -14.19 -14.61
CA GLN A 176 -1.37 -14.96 -13.37
C GLN A 176 0.08 -15.40 -13.11
N GLY A 177 0.81 -15.82 -14.16
CA GLY A 177 2.22 -16.19 -14.05
C GLY A 177 3.18 -15.02 -13.82
N GLU A 178 2.88 -13.83 -14.35
CA GLU A 178 3.73 -12.64 -14.22
C GLU A 178 3.45 -11.83 -12.93
N LEU A 179 2.24 -11.94 -12.36
CA LEU A 179 1.84 -11.18 -11.17
C LEU A 179 2.83 -11.28 -9.99
N PRO A 180 3.33 -12.47 -9.60
CA PRO A 180 4.33 -12.58 -8.55
C PRO A 180 5.65 -11.88 -8.88
N GLN A 181 6.04 -11.83 -10.15
CA GLN A 181 7.29 -11.21 -10.60
C GLN A 181 7.26 -9.68 -10.50
N ARG A 182 6.07 -9.07 -10.46
CA ARG A 182 5.89 -7.61 -10.31
C ARG A 182 6.60 -7.03 -9.08
N HIS A 183 6.77 -7.83 -8.03
CA HIS A 183 7.50 -7.40 -6.83
C HIS A 183 9.03 -7.34 -7.02
N PHE A 184 9.55 -7.89 -8.13
CA PHE A 184 10.97 -8.11 -8.38
C PHE A 184 11.47 -7.51 -9.70
N GLY A 185 10.72 -6.60 -10.33
CA GLY A 185 11.19 -5.83 -11.48
C GLY A 185 12.40 -4.94 -11.15
N ASP A 186 12.94 -4.26 -12.15
CA ASP A 186 14.13 -3.41 -12.00
C ASP A 186 13.93 -2.34 -10.92
N ALA A 187 14.95 -2.15 -10.08
CA ALA A 187 14.95 -1.06 -9.11
C ALA A 187 15.10 0.28 -9.86
N VAL A 188 14.36 1.29 -9.42
CA VAL A 188 14.35 2.62 -10.03
C VAL A 188 14.56 3.75 -9.03
N ARG A 189 14.46 3.45 -7.73
CA ARG A 189 14.66 4.43 -6.65
C ARG A 189 15.00 3.71 -5.36
N LEU A 190 16.03 4.20 -4.67
CA LEU A 190 16.42 3.78 -3.33
C LEU A 190 16.21 4.94 -2.36
N GLU A 191 15.39 4.75 -1.34
CA GLU A 191 15.24 5.70 -0.23
C GLU A 191 16.03 5.17 0.96
N VAL A 192 16.85 6.01 1.59
CA VAL A 192 17.62 5.66 2.81
C VAL A 192 17.46 6.77 3.85
N ALA A 193 17.60 6.42 5.12
CA ALA A 193 17.71 7.42 6.19
C ALA A 193 18.87 8.40 5.90
N ASN A 194 18.69 9.68 6.22
CA ASN A 194 19.71 10.71 6.03
C ASN A 194 21.02 10.42 6.78
N ASN A 195 20.96 9.69 7.89
CA ASN A 195 22.11 9.26 8.68
C ASN A 195 22.74 7.95 8.20
N CYS A 196 22.29 7.37 7.08
CA CYS A 196 22.89 6.18 6.49
C CYS A 196 24.35 6.45 6.10
N SER A 197 25.26 5.60 6.59
CA SER A 197 26.68 5.69 6.27
C SER A 197 26.92 5.65 4.75
N GLU A 198 27.99 6.30 4.30
CA GLU A 198 28.38 6.29 2.89
C GLU A 198 28.67 4.86 2.41
N ALA A 199 29.43 4.10 3.19
CA ALA A 199 29.74 2.69 2.90
C ALA A 199 28.47 1.82 2.74
N MET A 200 27.48 1.95 3.63
CA MET A 200 26.22 1.21 3.50
C MET A 200 25.38 1.71 2.33
N THR A 201 25.43 3.01 2.03
CA THR A 201 24.74 3.59 0.88
C THR A 201 25.28 3.00 -0.42
N GLU A 202 26.60 3.03 -0.61
CA GLU A 202 27.28 2.47 -1.78
C GLU A 202 27.01 0.96 -1.90
N PHE A 203 27.05 0.24 -0.77
CA PHE A 203 26.69 -1.17 -0.73
C PHE A 203 25.27 -1.40 -1.26
N LEU A 204 24.26 -0.67 -0.75
CA LEU A 204 22.87 -0.81 -1.19
C LEU A 204 22.67 -0.41 -2.66
N LEU A 205 23.32 0.67 -3.12
CA LEU A 205 23.28 1.07 -4.53
C LEU A 205 23.82 -0.04 -5.44
N GLY A 206 24.95 -0.66 -5.07
CA GLY A 206 25.52 -1.80 -5.77
C GLY A 206 24.59 -3.02 -5.81
N GLN A 207 23.94 -3.35 -4.69
CA GLN A 207 22.98 -4.47 -4.62
C GLN A 207 21.75 -4.29 -5.52
N PHE A 208 21.35 -3.04 -5.77
CA PHE A 208 20.19 -2.72 -6.61
C PHE A 208 20.54 -2.27 -8.02
N SER A 209 21.83 -2.25 -8.39
CA SER A 209 22.33 -1.73 -9.67
C SER A 209 21.86 -0.29 -9.94
N LEU A 210 21.87 0.54 -8.90
CA LEU A 210 21.44 1.94 -8.93
C LEU A 210 22.62 2.90 -8.86
N THR A 211 22.38 4.15 -9.26
CA THR A 211 23.34 5.25 -9.18
C THR A 211 22.94 6.27 -8.12
N GLU A 212 23.83 7.21 -7.80
CA GLU A 212 23.54 8.31 -6.86
C GLU A 212 22.32 9.14 -7.28
N ARG A 213 21.99 9.20 -8.57
CA ARG A 213 20.79 9.89 -9.07
C ARG A 213 19.49 9.18 -8.74
N ASP A 214 19.56 7.91 -8.35
CA ASP A 214 18.39 7.12 -7.95
C ASP A 214 18.26 7.05 -6.41
N LEU A 215 19.19 7.69 -5.69
CA LEU A 215 19.27 7.73 -4.23
C LEU A 215 18.53 8.93 -3.64
N TYR A 216 17.63 8.64 -2.71
CA TYR A 216 16.87 9.64 -1.96
C TYR A 216 17.20 9.51 -0.48
N ARG A 217 18.05 10.42 0.02
CA ARG A 217 18.33 10.55 1.46
C ARG A 217 17.20 11.32 2.13
N VAL A 218 16.50 10.68 3.06
CA VAL A 218 15.30 11.25 3.68
C VAL A 218 15.48 11.59 5.15
N ALA A 219 15.00 12.77 5.55
CA ALA A 219 15.08 13.27 6.92
C ALA A 219 13.87 12.82 7.76
N GLY A 220 13.64 11.50 7.85
CA GLY A 220 12.46 10.97 8.55
C GLY A 220 12.23 9.49 8.29
N PRO A 221 11.04 8.94 8.60
CA PRO A 221 10.67 7.59 8.22
C PRO A 221 10.58 7.47 6.70
N VAL A 222 11.13 6.40 6.11
CA VAL A 222 10.88 6.13 4.68
C VAL A 222 9.38 5.86 4.48
N ASN A 223 8.84 6.30 3.34
CA ASN A 223 7.43 6.12 2.96
C ASN A 223 6.40 6.87 3.86
N LEU A 224 6.34 8.19 3.70
CA LEU A 224 5.40 9.06 4.43
C LEU A 224 3.91 8.72 4.21
N VAL A 225 3.54 8.02 3.14
CA VAL A 225 2.15 7.58 2.89
C VAL A 225 1.58 6.77 4.07
N ARG A 226 2.45 6.12 4.86
CA ARG A 226 2.01 5.36 6.04
C ARG A 226 1.50 6.23 7.19
N LEU A 227 1.72 7.54 7.14
CA LEU A 227 1.13 8.51 8.06
C LEU A 227 -0.35 8.78 7.77
N MET A 228 -0.86 8.44 6.59
CA MET A 228 -2.24 8.71 6.19
C MET A 228 -3.29 7.99 7.06
N GLN A 229 -2.88 7.00 7.85
CA GLN A 229 -3.77 6.30 8.81
C GLN A 229 -3.93 7.07 10.14
N VAL A 230 -3.02 8.00 10.45
CA VAL A 230 -3.02 8.71 11.73
C VAL A 230 -4.31 9.53 11.95
N PRO A 231 -4.85 10.26 10.95
CA PRO A 231 -6.11 10.99 11.13
C PRO A 231 -7.27 10.11 11.61
N ASP A 232 -7.32 8.83 11.24
CA ASP A 232 -8.38 7.91 11.66
C ASP A 232 -8.30 7.56 13.15
N TRP A 233 -7.14 7.72 13.79
CA TRP A 233 -6.91 7.43 15.21
C TRP A 233 -7.02 8.65 16.12
N VAL A 234 -7.23 9.83 15.56
CA VAL A 234 -7.28 11.11 16.26
C VAL A 234 -8.71 11.65 16.21
N GLU A 235 -9.39 11.78 17.35
CA GLU A 235 -10.77 12.26 17.46
C GLU A 235 -10.79 13.80 17.62
N ARG A 236 -10.28 14.50 16.60
CA ARG A 236 -10.21 15.98 16.56
C ARG A 236 -10.92 16.48 15.30
N ASP A 237 -12.24 16.61 15.36
CA ASP A 237 -13.05 17.00 14.19
C ASP A 237 -12.69 18.38 13.63
N GLY A 238 -12.23 19.30 14.49
CA GLY A 238 -11.73 20.62 14.07
C GLY A 238 -10.48 20.58 13.19
N LEU A 239 -9.76 19.46 13.15
CA LEU A 239 -8.57 19.24 12.32
C LEU A 239 -8.85 18.43 11.05
N LYS A 240 -10.12 18.06 10.82
CA LYS A 240 -10.54 17.23 9.69
C LYS A 240 -11.48 18.00 8.79
N PHE A 241 -11.53 17.60 7.52
CA PHE A 241 -12.61 18.04 6.64
C PHE A 241 -13.95 17.57 7.22
N GLN A 242 -14.96 18.44 7.15
CA GLN A 242 -16.31 18.07 7.57
C GLN A 242 -16.79 16.87 6.73
N PRO A 243 -17.32 15.80 7.36
CA PRO A 243 -17.86 14.67 6.63
C PRO A 243 -18.94 15.14 5.66
N PHE A 244 -18.78 14.79 4.39
CA PHE A 244 -19.79 15.04 3.38
C PHE A 244 -20.63 13.78 3.21
N LYS A 245 -21.94 13.87 3.47
CA LYS A 245 -22.89 12.78 3.19
C LYS A 245 -23.52 12.98 1.81
N PRO A 246 -23.24 12.11 0.83
CA PRO A 246 -23.86 12.21 -0.49
C PRO A 246 -25.38 12.12 -0.40
N GLY A 247 -26.07 12.97 -1.15
CA GLY A 247 -27.53 12.97 -1.21
C GLY A 247 -28.08 11.98 -2.25
N THR A 248 -29.35 11.63 -2.14
CA THR A 248 -30.07 10.92 -3.21
C THR A 248 -30.91 11.93 -4.01
N PRO A 249 -30.87 11.91 -5.36
CA PRO A 249 -31.73 12.75 -6.18
C PRO A 249 -33.21 12.60 -5.81
N LYS A 250 -33.95 13.72 -5.72
CA LYS A 250 -35.38 13.72 -5.39
C LYS A 250 -36.24 12.89 -6.35
N ALA A 251 -35.79 12.77 -7.61
CA ALA A 251 -36.48 11.94 -8.61
C ALA A 251 -36.53 10.47 -8.18
N LEU A 252 -35.43 9.95 -7.62
CA LEU A 252 -35.32 8.56 -7.16
C LEU A 252 -36.13 8.28 -5.89
N GLN A 253 -36.34 9.29 -5.05
CA GLN A 253 -37.12 9.16 -3.81
C GLN A 253 -38.62 9.03 -4.04
N LYS A 254 -39.12 9.36 -5.23
CA LYS A 254 -40.55 9.42 -5.53
C LYS A 254 -41.10 8.17 -6.21
N CYS A 255 -40.26 7.24 -6.64
CA CYS A 255 -40.71 6.04 -7.33
C CYS A 255 -40.69 4.83 -6.40
N SER A 256 -41.54 3.85 -6.73
CA SER A 256 -41.61 2.55 -6.07
C SER A 256 -40.44 1.63 -6.42
N SER A 257 -39.85 1.79 -7.61
CA SER A 257 -38.67 1.04 -8.06
C SER A 257 -37.74 1.92 -8.88
N VAL A 258 -36.46 1.54 -8.96
CA VAL A 258 -35.49 2.27 -9.78
C VAL A 258 -35.86 2.17 -11.27
N PHE A 259 -36.45 1.05 -11.70
CA PHE A 259 -36.97 0.89 -13.06
C PHE A 259 -38.10 1.86 -13.39
N ASP A 260 -39.02 2.12 -12.45
CA ASP A 260 -40.10 3.09 -12.64
C ASP A 260 -39.54 4.51 -12.80
N CYS A 261 -38.50 4.85 -12.04
CA CYS A 261 -37.83 6.14 -12.19
C CYS A 261 -37.18 6.28 -13.57
N ILE A 262 -36.42 5.28 -14.01
CA ILE A 262 -35.74 5.29 -15.32
C ILE A 262 -36.76 5.39 -16.45
N ARG A 263 -37.89 4.68 -16.35
CA ARG A 263 -38.99 4.77 -17.34
C ARG A 263 -39.65 6.15 -17.38
N SER A 264 -39.64 6.88 -16.27
CA SER A 264 -40.24 8.22 -16.17
C SER A 264 -39.36 9.32 -16.75
N GLY A 265 -38.06 9.08 -16.90
CA GLY A 265 -37.11 10.00 -17.52
C GLY A 265 -35.65 9.69 -17.18
N ASP A 266 -34.73 10.30 -17.92
CA ASP A 266 -33.30 10.13 -17.72
C ASP A 266 -32.85 10.59 -16.32
N ILE A 267 -31.91 9.86 -15.73
CA ILE A 267 -31.37 10.12 -14.39
C ILE A 267 -29.86 10.35 -14.50
N LEU A 268 -29.42 11.53 -14.11
CA LEU A 268 -27.99 11.86 -13.99
C LEU A 268 -27.57 11.82 -12.52
N LEU A 269 -26.52 11.04 -12.23
CA LEU A 269 -25.86 11.02 -10.93
C LEU A 269 -24.53 11.77 -11.00
N HIS A 270 -24.31 12.70 -10.08
CA HIS A 270 -23.08 13.47 -9.97
C HIS A 270 -22.30 13.06 -8.72
N HIS A 271 -21.33 12.17 -8.88
CA HIS A 271 -20.45 11.72 -7.81
C HIS A 271 -19.29 12.70 -7.57
N PRO A 272 -18.80 12.87 -6.33
CA PRO A 272 -19.24 12.20 -5.10
C PRO A 272 -20.43 12.87 -4.39
N TYR A 273 -21.06 13.90 -4.98
CA TYR A 273 -22.13 14.68 -4.34
C TYR A 273 -23.43 13.90 -4.14
N GLN A 274 -23.70 12.95 -5.03
CA GLN A 274 -24.83 12.04 -4.97
C GLN A 274 -24.35 10.62 -4.71
N SER A 275 -25.15 9.87 -3.94
CA SER A 275 -24.81 8.49 -3.56
C SER A 275 -24.72 7.58 -4.78
N PHE A 276 -23.84 6.58 -4.72
CA PHE A 276 -23.76 5.49 -5.68
C PHE A 276 -24.79 4.37 -5.38
N ASP A 277 -25.43 4.40 -4.21
CA ASP A 277 -26.43 3.42 -3.78
C ASP A 277 -27.53 3.15 -4.82
N PRO A 278 -28.07 4.13 -5.55
CA PRO A 278 -29.09 3.86 -6.56
C PRO A 278 -28.62 2.91 -7.68
N VAL A 279 -27.33 2.92 -8.01
CA VAL A 279 -26.74 2.01 -9.01
C VAL A 279 -26.63 0.59 -8.43
N ILE A 280 -26.26 0.49 -7.15
CA ILE A 280 -26.20 -0.79 -6.43
C ILE A 280 -27.61 -1.40 -6.34
N GLU A 281 -28.59 -0.60 -5.89
CA GLU A 281 -29.98 -1.00 -5.78
C GLU A 281 -30.56 -1.41 -7.14
N TRP A 282 -30.25 -0.68 -8.21
CA TRP A 282 -30.66 -1.04 -9.56
C TRP A 282 -30.17 -2.43 -9.97
N LEU A 283 -28.91 -2.74 -9.67
CA LEU A 283 -28.33 -4.04 -9.99
C LEU A 283 -28.87 -5.16 -9.09
N GLU A 284 -29.11 -4.88 -7.81
CA GLU A 284 -29.73 -5.83 -6.87
C GLU A 284 -31.17 -6.17 -7.29
N GLN A 285 -31.99 -5.16 -7.61
CA GLN A 285 -33.34 -5.37 -8.15
C GLN A 285 -33.29 -6.15 -9.47
N SER A 286 -32.34 -5.80 -10.35
CA SER A 286 -32.13 -6.52 -11.62
C SER A 286 -31.77 -7.99 -11.42
N ALA A 287 -31.07 -8.34 -10.33
CA ALA A 287 -30.70 -9.71 -10.03
C ALA A 287 -31.89 -10.58 -9.59
N THR A 288 -32.95 -9.99 -9.03
CA THR A 288 -34.11 -10.73 -8.48
C THR A 288 -35.40 -10.58 -9.27
N ASP A 289 -35.57 -9.51 -10.05
CA ASP A 289 -36.82 -9.25 -10.78
C ASP A 289 -37.07 -10.33 -11.84
N PRO A 290 -38.21 -11.05 -11.82
CA PRO A 290 -38.51 -12.09 -12.80
C PRO A 290 -38.64 -11.58 -14.24
N GLN A 291 -38.86 -10.28 -14.45
CA GLN A 291 -38.97 -9.67 -15.77
C GLN A 291 -37.61 -9.34 -16.40
N VAL A 292 -36.51 -9.35 -15.61
CA VAL A 292 -35.17 -9.11 -16.14
C VAL A 292 -34.61 -10.40 -16.71
N VAL A 293 -34.35 -10.38 -18.02
CA VAL A 293 -33.85 -11.54 -18.78
C VAL A 293 -32.32 -11.58 -18.85
N ALA A 294 -31.69 -10.41 -19.02
CA ALA A 294 -30.25 -10.32 -19.26
C ALA A 294 -29.64 -9.08 -18.60
N ILE A 295 -28.37 -9.19 -18.19
CA ILE A 295 -27.56 -8.08 -17.65
C ILE A 295 -26.23 -8.07 -18.40
N LYS A 296 -25.87 -6.92 -19.00
CA LYS A 296 -24.59 -6.73 -19.68
C LYS A 296 -23.83 -5.58 -19.02
N MET A 297 -22.60 -5.81 -18.59
CA MET A 297 -21.83 -4.81 -17.84
C MET A 297 -20.34 -4.83 -18.19
N THR A 298 -19.72 -3.65 -18.20
CA THR A 298 -18.26 -3.50 -18.29
C THR A 298 -17.68 -3.29 -16.90
N VAL A 299 -16.56 -3.95 -16.63
CA VAL A 299 -15.87 -3.94 -15.35
C VAL A 299 -14.40 -3.60 -15.60
N TYR A 300 -14.07 -2.34 -15.34
CA TYR A 300 -12.70 -1.85 -15.49
C TYR A 300 -11.86 -2.14 -14.24
N ARG A 301 -12.30 -1.67 -13.06
CA ARG A 301 -11.62 -1.88 -11.78
C ARG A 301 -12.61 -2.28 -10.70
N THR A 302 -12.26 -3.30 -9.94
CA THR A 302 -13.05 -3.75 -8.79
C THR A 302 -12.15 -3.99 -7.59
N GLY A 303 -12.64 -3.60 -6.42
CA GLY A 303 -12.03 -4.03 -5.16
C GLY A 303 -12.21 -5.54 -4.94
N THR A 304 -11.47 -6.08 -3.97
CA THR A 304 -11.62 -7.47 -3.52
C THR A 304 -13.02 -7.78 -3.02
N ASP A 305 -13.70 -6.77 -2.46
CA ASP A 305 -15.07 -6.84 -1.96
C ASP A 305 -15.95 -5.88 -2.75
N SER A 306 -16.57 -6.38 -3.83
CA SER A 306 -17.45 -5.60 -4.71
C SER A 306 -18.89 -6.11 -4.62
N VAL A 307 -19.77 -5.27 -4.05
CA VAL A 307 -21.22 -5.56 -3.97
C VAL A 307 -21.81 -5.76 -5.36
N LEU A 308 -21.37 -4.96 -6.35
CA LEU A 308 -21.84 -5.09 -7.73
C LEU A 308 -21.54 -6.47 -8.31
N MET A 309 -20.33 -6.99 -8.08
CA MET A 309 -19.94 -8.32 -8.57
C MET A 309 -20.75 -9.43 -7.89
N GLN A 310 -21.06 -9.28 -6.60
CA GLN A 310 -21.93 -10.22 -5.89
C GLN A 310 -23.36 -10.21 -6.46
N SER A 311 -23.88 -9.03 -6.82
CA SER A 311 -25.20 -8.91 -7.47
C SER A 311 -25.22 -9.55 -8.86
N LEU A 312 -24.15 -9.41 -9.65
CA LEU A 312 -24.02 -10.10 -10.94
C LEU A 312 -23.98 -11.63 -10.79
N ILE A 313 -23.24 -12.13 -9.80
CA ILE A 313 -23.20 -13.57 -9.46
C ILE A 313 -24.61 -14.06 -9.10
N ARG A 314 -25.33 -13.33 -8.24
CA ARG A 314 -26.70 -13.67 -7.85
C ARG A 314 -27.65 -13.66 -9.05
N ALA A 315 -27.50 -12.70 -9.96
CA ALA A 315 -28.30 -12.63 -11.19
C ALA A 315 -28.11 -13.88 -12.05
N ALA A 316 -26.86 -14.32 -12.25
CA ALA A 316 -26.54 -15.53 -13.00
C ALA A 316 -27.11 -16.79 -12.31
N GLN A 317 -26.97 -16.90 -11.00
CA GLN A 317 -27.56 -17.99 -10.19
C GLN A 317 -29.09 -18.04 -10.29
N ASN A 318 -29.74 -16.89 -10.46
CA ASN A 318 -31.19 -16.77 -10.68
C ASN A 318 -31.60 -17.04 -12.14
N GLY A 319 -30.69 -17.54 -12.99
CA GLY A 319 -30.97 -17.95 -14.36
C GLY A 319 -31.00 -16.80 -15.37
N LYS A 320 -30.49 -15.62 -15.01
CA LYS A 320 -30.41 -14.47 -15.94
C LYS A 320 -29.19 -14.62 -16.84
N GLU A 321 -29.30 -14.15 -18.08
CA GLU A 321 -28.17 -14.10 -19.00
C GLU A 321 -27.22 -12.96 -18.61
N VAL A 322 -26.15 -13.27 -17.88
CA VAL A 322 -25.17 -12.29 -17.43
C VAL A 322 -23.96 -12.31 -18.36
N THR A 323 -23.66 -11.17 -19.00
CA THR A 323 -22.44 -10.97 -19.79
C THR A 323 -21.60 -9.86 -19.17
N VAL A 324 -20.32 -10.13 -18.90
CA VAL A 324 -19.42 -9.16 -18.28
C VAL A 324 -18.14 -9.01 -19.10
N VAL A 325 -17.79 -7.77 -19.46
CA VAL A 325 -16.47 -7.46 -20.02
C VAL A 325 -15.55 -7.07 -18.88
N VAL A 326 -14.50 -7.84 -18.63
CA VAL A 326 -13.53 -7.59 -17.56
C VAL A 326 -12.20 -7.16 -18.17
N GLU A 327 -11.70 -5.99 -17.77
CA GLU A 327 -10.37 -5.50 -18.16
C GLU A 327 -9.29 -6.11 -17.27
N LEU A 328 -8.61 -7.17 -17.74
CA LEU A 328 -7.58 -7.85 -16.94
C LEU A 328 -6.30 -7.04 -16.77
N MET A 329 -6.05 -6.04 -17.63
CA MET A 329 -4.85 -5.20 -17.58
C MET A 329 -5.10 -3.84 -16.92
N ALA A 330 -6.18 -3.75 -16.13
CA ALA A 330 -6.40 -2.64 -15.24
C ALA A 330 -5.27 -2.57 -14.21
N ARG A 331 -4.46 -1.51 -14.30
CA ARG A 331 -3.25 -1.36 -13.49
C ARG A 331 -3.55 -1.49 -12.01
N PHE A 332 -2.89 -2.45 -11.37
CA PHE A 332 -2.92 -2.73 -9.93
C PHE A 332 -4.15 -3.48 -9.41
N ASP A 333 -5.14 -3.75 -10.25
CA ASP A 333 -6.36 -4.48 -9.91
C ASP A 333 -6.45 -5.83 -10.64
N GLU A 334 -5.35 -6.26 -11.28
CA GLU A 334 -5.31 -7.45 -12.14
C GLU A 334 -5.71 -8.72 -11.38
N GLU A 335 -5.17 -8.91 -10.17
CA GLU A 335 -5.48 -10.07 -9.33
C GLU A 335 -6.96 -10.12 -8.92
N ALA A 336 -7.52 -8.97 -8.52
CA ALA A 336 -8.94 -8.86 -8.14
C ALA A 336 -9.85 -9.14 -9.33
N ASN A 337 -9.55 -8.55 -10.49
CA ASN A 337 -10.32 -8.75 -11.72
C ASN A 337 -10.27 -10.22 -12.19
N ILE A 338 -9.11 -10.90 -12.09
CA ILE A 338 -8.98 -12.34 -12.38
C ILE A 338 -9.82 -13.17 -11.41
N GLY A 339 -9.78 -12.84 -10.11
CA GLY A 339 -10.58 -13.53 -9.10
C GLY A 339 -12.08 -13.40 -9.37
N TRP A 340 -12.55 -12.20 -9.70
CA TRP A 340 -13.94 -11.94 -10.05
C TRP A 340 -14.40 -12.61 -11.33
N ALA A 341 -13.58 -12.60 -12.38
CA ALA A 341 -13.86 -13.32 -13.62
C ALA A 341 -14.06 -14.81 -13.36
N THR A 342 -13.19 -15.42 -12.54
CA THR A 342 -13.28 -16.84 -12.16
C THR A 342 -14.62 -17.14 -11.48
N LYS A 343 -14.99 -16.33 -10.47
CA LYS A 343 -16.26 -16.52 -9.73
C LYS A 343 -17.50 -16.35 -10.61
N LEU A 344 -17.45 -15.46 -11.60
CA LEU A 344 -18.54 -15.25 -12.55
C LEU A 344 -18.70 -16.44 -13.50
N GLU A 345 -17.60 -16.95 -14.05
CA GLU A 345 -17.61 -18.14 -14.92
C GLU A 345 -18.16 -19.38 -14.18
N GLU A 346 -17.78 -19.57 -12.91
CA GLU A 346 -18.25 -20.69 -12.08
C GLU A 346 -19.78 -20.73 -11.90
N VAL A 347 -20.45 -19.57 -11.97
CA VAL A 347 -21.91 -19.48 -11.87
C VAL A 347 -22.61 -19.33 -13.22
N GLY A 348 -21.87 -19.54 -14.32
CA GLY A 348 -22.42 -19.57 -15.68
C GLY A 348 -22.56 -18.21 -16.36
N ALA A 349 -21.98 -17.15 -15.82
CA ALA A 349 -21.93 -15.87 -16.52
C ALA A 349 -20.94 -15.91 -17.69
N HIS A 350 -21.27 -15.22 -18.79
CA HIS A 350 -20.39 -15.11 -19.95
C HIS A 350 -19.37 -13.98 -19.74
N VAL A 351 -18.13 -14.35 -19.44
CA VAL A 351 -17.04 -13.38 -19.20
C VAL A 351 -16.22 -13.17 -20.47
N ILE A 352 -16.02 -11.90 -20.84
CA ILE A 352 -15.21 -11.47 -21.98
C ILE A 352 -14.00 -10.71 -21.43
N TYR A 353 -12.80 -11.14 -21.81
CA TYR A 353 -11.55 -10.55 -21.35
C TYR A 353 -11.09 -9.44 -22.30
N GLY A 354 -11.53 -8.21 -22.05
CA GLY A 354 -11.18 -7.04 -22.87
C GLY A 354 -11.46 -7.23 -24.38
N VAL A 355 -10.91 -6.34 -25.19
CA VAL A 355 -10.84 -6.50 -26.66
C VAL A 355 -9.36 -6.33 -27.03
N VAL A 356 -8.78 -7.28 -27.77
CA VAL A 356 -7.36 -7.24 -28.12
C VAL A 356 -7.01 -5.90 -28.77
N GLY A 357 -6.00 -5.21 -28.22
CA GLY A 357 -5.55 -3.91 -28.71
C GLY A 357 -6.41 -2.71 -28.26
N TYR A 358 -7.47 -2.92 -27.48
CA TYR A 358 -8.34 -1.86 -26.98
C TYR A 358 -8.64 -2.01 -25.48
N LYS A 359 -8.52 -0.89 -24.76
CA LYS A 359 -8.93 -0.82 -23.35
C LYS A 359 -10.39 -0.46 -23.22
N THR A 360 -11.12 -1.23 -22.43
CA THR A 360 -12.51 -0.92 -22.06
C THR A 360 -12.50 -0.11 -20.75
N HIS A 361 -12.26 1.20 -20.84
CA HIS A 361 -12.19 2.12 -19.70
C HIS A 361 -13.52 2.81 -19.41
#